data_AF-A0A7V5GUV2-F1
#
_entry.id   AF-A0A7V5GUV2-F1
#
_cell.length_a   1.000
_cell.length_b   1.000
_cell.length_c   1.000
_cell.angle_alpha   90.00
_cell.angle_beta   90.00
_cell.angle_gamma   90.00
#
_symmetry.space_group_name_H-M   'P 1'
#
loop_
_entity.id
_entity.type
_entity.pdbx_description
1 polymer ?
#
loop_
_entity_poly.entity_id
_entity_poly.type
_entity_poly.pdbx_seq_one_letter_code
_entity_poly.pdbx_strand_id
1 'polypeptide(L)'
;MKHELDRAAIPFADTIGTSLDRTVEGRALMKLLNMSGRPLERRAVIDLISSVELRLSDPDEPEDGDPDPVAWEAVSAESGLLDGDLRRWLRALDRMEARLSEDINYAKRVSHLITTVQIRLFRGFIERIFSRLDELPAENSWSGFAAGAVAVLKNFLPANKITTMMAGGINDLSRLDELAGSTTRENFIAAVTHRLGSIRCKRGRYGVDGVTICDRMASRGLSFDLLFIPGLALGAVPATPREDPILNDEDRMKINRTQSAENHSHSDQQQGSLPLKSARLDEEKLLFALAADSAEKLLVLSYPGRDLEGKDQLPSRFLLEICRVATGRPVATGQLDDLEFFEDDAGKPAAIDMLRRSTDPNRFMLDWVLANVPSSELGSALREIYGNGSNRYQRCLEVAVRRGSGDRFTAWEGILSDGSTSPRRRARSRFSVTSLELFAQCPFRYFIRHLLEAEPWQEPELTLEPPPMAVGSLVHSVLEKLYTRARDEGRIPSLERDLE
;
A
#
# COMPACT_ATOMS: atom_id res chain seq x y z
N MET A 1 -12.25 6.21 5.25
CA MET A 1 -12.93 7.52 5.12
C MET A 1 -12.20 8.46 4.16
N LYS A 2 -11.03 9.04 4.48
CA LYS A 2 -10.32 9.99 3.60
C LYS A 2 -10.14 9.48 2.15
N HIS A 3 -9.66 8.23 2.01
CA HIS A 3 -9.53 7.56 0.72
C HIS A 3 -10.86 7.45 -0.06
N GLU A 4 -11.97 7.14 0.62
CA GLU A 4 -13.27 7.03 -0.03
C GLU A 4 -13.83 8.40 -0.43
N LEU A 5 -13.58 9.46 0.35
CA LEU A 5 -13.94 10.83 -0.01
C LEU A 5 -13.14 11.31 -1.24
N ASP A 6 -11.82 11.07 -1.25
CA ASP A 6 -10.97 11.37 -2.42
C ASP A 6 -11.47 10.63 -3.66
N ARG A 7 -11.81 9.34 -3.51
CA ARG A 7 -12.32 8.51 -4.60
C ARG A 7 -13.70 8.95 -5.10
N ALA A 8 -14.57 9.39 -4.21
CA ALA A 8 -15.88 9.95 -4.54
C ALA A 8 -15.79 11.41 -5.04
N ALA A 9 -14.57 11.97 -5.12
CA ALA A 9 -14.32 13.38 -5.45
C ALA A 9 -15.10 14.37 -4.55
N ILE A 10 -15.38 13.98 -3.30
CA ILE A 10 -16.01 14.85 -2.31
C ILE A 10 -14.91 15.69 -1.67
N PRO A 11 -14.92 17.03 -1.82
CA PRO A 11 -13.93 17.89 -1.18
C PRO A 11 -14.05 17.80 0.34
N PHE A 12 -12.91 17.72 1.03
CA PHE A 12 -12.88 17.67 2.48
C PHE A 12 -11.69 18.43 3.08
N ALA A 13 -11.91 18.94 4.30
CA ALA A 13 -10.90 19.51 5.17
C ALA A 13 -10.54 18.51 6.29
N ASP A 14 -9.29 18.08 6.33
CA ASP A 14 -8.74 17.18 7.34
C ASP A 14 -7.99 17.98 8.42
N THR A 15 -8.69 18.27 9.52
CA THR A 15 -8.15 19.05 10.63
C THR A 15 -7.36 18.20 11.63
N ILE A 16 -7.62 16.89 11.66
CA ILE A 16 -6.83 15.88 12.41
C ILE A 16 -5.43 15.77 11.79
N GLY A 17 -5.39 15.76 10.46
CA GLY A 17 -4.19 15.56 9.67
C GLY A 17 -3.76 14.09 9.61
N THR A 18 -2.81 13.82 8.73
CA THR A 18 -2.15 12.52 8.59
C THR A 18 -0.73 12.64 9.14
N SER A 19 -0.28 11.70 9.98
CA SER A 19 1.10 11.75 10.46
C SER A 19 2.07 11.52 9.32
N LEU A 20 3.23 12.19 9.34
CA LEU A 20 4.19 12.15 8.23
C LEU A 20 4.70 10.72 7.97
N ASP A 21 4.87 9.89 8.99
CA ASP A 21 5.25 8.47 8.86
C ASP A 21 4.25 7.63 8.04
N ARG A 22 2.96 8.03 8.02
CA ARG A 22 1.88 7.34 7.30
C ARG A 22 1.65 7.89 5.90
N THR A 23 2.28 9.00 5.52
CA THR A 23 2.18 9.50 4.14
C THR A 23 2.94 8.58 3.19
N VAL A 24 2.72 8.76 1.88
CA VAL A 24 3.42 7.98 0.86
C VAL A 24 4.92 8.29 0.91
N GLU A 25 5.29 9.56 1.02
CA GLU A 25 6.67 10.02 1.09
C GLU A 25 7.37 9.61 2.39
N GLY A 26 6.67 9.65 3.53
CA GLY A 26 7.24 9.20 4.80
C GLY A 26 7.54 7.71 4.80
N ARG A 27 6.62 6.88 4.27
CA ARG A 27 6.86 5.44 4.10
C ARG A 27 8.03 5.16 3.14
N ALA A 28 8.14 5.90 2.03
CA ALA A 28 9.28 5.77 1.12
C ALA A 28 10.61 6.14 1.79
N LEU A 29 10.67 7.27 2.50
CA LEU A 29 11.87 7.68 3.22
C LEU A 29 12.26 6.62 4.25
N MET A 30 11.30 6.12 5.03
CA MET A 30 11.58 5.09 6.02
C MET A 30 12.06 3.79 5.37
N LYS A 31 11.52 3.38 4.22
CA LYS A 31 12.03 2.24 3.46
C LYS A 31 13.49 2.46 3.04
N LEU A 32 13.82 3.63 2.46
CA LEU A 32 15.18 3.99 2.06
C LEU A 32 16.16 3.95 3.24
N LEU A 33 15.81 4.60 4.36
CA LEU A 33 16.66 4.63 5.54
C LEU A 33 16.87 3.23 6.13
N ASN A 34 15.86 2.37 6.12
CA ASN A 34 15.99 0.99 6.61
C ASN A 34 16.84 0.07 5.70
N MET A 35 17.13 0.48 4.45
CA MET A 35 18.09 -0.23 3.58
C MET A 35 19.54 0.06 3.95
N SER A 36 19.81 1.13 4.72
CA SER A 36 21.19 1.52 5.06
C SER A 36 21.87 0.49 5.97
N GLY A 37 23.15 0.21 5.68
CA GLY A 37 23.98 -0.66 6.52
C GLY A 37 23.75 -2.16 6.39
N ARG A 38 22.96 -2.59 5.42
CA ARG A 38 22.70 -4.00 5.10
C ARG A 38 22.97 -4.23 3.61
N PRO A 39 23.20 -5.48 3.17
CA PRO A 39 23.16 -5.80 1.75
C PRO A 39 21.84 -5.33 1.15
N LEU A 40 21.91 -4.63 0.02
CA LEU A 40 20.73 -4.06 -0.62
C LEU A 40 19.93 -5.19 -1.28
N GLU A 41 18.76 -5.49 -0.74
CA GLU A 41 17.85 -6.52 -1.26
C GLU A 41 17.14 -6.03 -2.52
N ARG A 42 17.14 -6.87 -3.57
CA ARG A 42 16.45 -6.59 -4.84
C ARG A 42 14.98 -6.27 -4.61
N ARG A 43 14.29 -7.11 -3.82
CA ARG A 43 12.87 -6.96 -3.55
C ARG A 43 12.55 -5.62 -2.91
N ALA A 44 13.37 -5.19 -1.95
CA ALA A 44 13.20 -3.91 -1.28
C ALA A 44 13.36 -2.73 -2.24
N VAL A 45 14.31 -2.80 -3.18
CA VAL A 45 14.51 -1.77 -4.24
C VAL A 45 13.32 -1.74 -5.20
N ILE A 46 12.89 -2.89 -5.73
CA ILE A 46 11.77 -2.98 -6.68
C ILE A 46 10.47 -2.52 -6.02
N ASP A 47 10.17 -2.99 -4.81
CA ASP A 47 8.97 -2.55 -4.07
C ASP A 47 9.01 -1.04 -3.76
N LEU A 48 10.20 -0.43 -3.64
CA LEU A 48 10.33 1.00 -3.43
C LEU A 48 10.02 1.78 -4.72
N ILE A 49 10.68 1.46 -5.85
CA ILE A 49 10.48 2.17 -7.14
C ILE A 49 9.06 2.01 -7.69
N SER A 50 8.37 0.91 -7.37
CA SER A 50 6.99 0.68 -7.82
C SER A 50 5.93 1.30 -6.90
N SER A 51 6.26 1.67 -5.66
CA SER A 51 5.26 2.10 -4.67
C SER A 51 5.10 3.61 -4.52
N VAL A 52 6.09 4.39 -4.93
CA VAL A 52 6.13 5.85 -4.75
C VAL A 52 6.74 6.50 -5.99
N GLU A 53 6.26 7.70 -6.34
CA GLU A 53 6.89 8.54 -7.35
C GLU A 53 8.23 9.05 -6.81
N LEU A 54 9.31 8.35 -7.17
CA LEU A 54 10.68 8.70 -6.84
C LEU A 54 11.34 9.47 -7.99
N ARG A 55 12.36 10.24 -7.65
CA ARG A 55 13.33 10.76 -8.61
C ARG A 55 14.27 9.63 -9.00
N LEU A 56 13.92 8.91 -10.07
CA LEU A 56 14.70 7.76 -10.54
C LEU A 56 15.98 8.17 -11.28
N SER A 57 15.99 9.33 -11.94
CA SER A 57 17.19 9.94 -12.53
C SER A 57 17.83 10.97 -11.60
N ASP A 58 19.11 11.23 -11.78
CA ASP A 58 19.80 12.32 -11.09
C ASP A 58 19.37 13.68 -11.66
N PRO A 59 18.84 14.60 -10.83
CA PRO A 59 18.51 15.95 -11.29
C PRO A 59 19.75 16.78 -11.65
N ASP A 60 20.92 16.49 -11.06
CA ASP A 60 22.16 17.21 -11.29
C ASP A 60 22.94 16.62 -12.49
N GLU A 61 22.76 15.33 -12.77
CA GLU A 61 23.37 14.61 -13.89
C GLU A 61 22.29 13.83 -14.69
N PRO A 62 21.51 14.51 -15.55
CA PRO A 62 20.45 13.85 -16.31
C PRO A 62 21.05 12.89 -17.34
N GLU A 63 20.73 11.60 -17.19
CA GLU A 63 21.02 10.56 -18.18
C GLU A 63 20.01 10.57 -19.34
N ASP A 64 20.42 10.13 -20.53
CA ASP A 64 19.56 10.05 -21.71
C ASP A 64 18.51 8.92 -21.55
N GLY A 65 17.24 9.30 -21.51
CA GLY A 65 16.09 8.39 -21.51
C GLY A 65 15.28 8.40 -20.23
N ASP A 66 14.03 7.95 -20.31
CA ASP A 66 13.12 7.89 -19.17
C ASP A 66 13.27 6.56 -18.43
N PRO A 67 13.52 6.55 -17.12
CA PRO A 67 13.52 5.34 -16.31
C PRO A 67 12.21 4.56 -16.41
N ASP A 68 12.32 3.26 -16.64
CA ASP A 68 11.18 2.34 -16.63
C ASP A 68 11.33 1.31 -15.51
N PRO A 69 10.60 1.46 -14.38
CA PRO A 69 10.63 0.50 -13.28
C PRO A 69 10.32 -0.94 -13.69
N VAL A 70 9.47 -1.15 -14.69
CA VAL A 70 9.13 -2.48 -15.18
C VAL A 70 10.33 -3.11 -15.90
N ALA A 71 11.03 -2.31 -16.71
CA ALA A 71 12.29 -2.73 -17.31
C ALA A 71 13.35 -3.07 -16.25
N TRP A 72 13.44 -2.30 -15.17
CA TRP A 72 14.42 -2.53 -14.09
C TRP A 72 14.10 -3.79 -13.27
N GLU A 73 12.82 -4.06 -13.03
CA GLU A 73 12.38 -5.33 -12.44
C GLU A 73 12.81 -6.51 -13.32
N ALA A 74 12.64 -6.41 -14.64
CA ALA A 74 13.06 -7.43 -15.58
C ALA A 74 14.58 -7.60 -15.65
N VAL A 75 15.34 -6.50 -15.75
CA VAL A 75 16.81 -6.51 -15.73
C VAL A 75 17.33 -7.21 -14.49
N SER A 76 16.84 -6.81 -13.31
CA SER A 76 17.30 -7.38 -12.04
C SER A 76 16.92 -8.84 -11.89
N ALA A 77 15.72 -9.24 -12.31
CA ALA A 77 15.27 -10.64 -12.27
C ALA A 77 16.11 -11.54 -13.19
N GLU A 78 16.28 -11.15 -14.45
CA GLU A 78 17.08 -11.89 -15.44
C GLU A 78 18.56 -11.97 -15.05
N SER A 79 19.06 -10.99 -14.29
CA SER A 79 20.44 -11.01 -13.78
C SER A 79 20.66 -12.01 -12.62
N GLY A 80 19.59 -12.61 -12.10
CA GLY A 80 19.63 -13.55 -10.97
C GLY A 80 20.02 -12.89 -9.65
N LEU A 81 19.81 -11.58 -9.54
CA LEU A 81 20.16 -10.82 -8.35
C LEU A 81 19.13 -11.04 -7.25
N LEU A 82 19.57 -11.09 -6.00
CA LEU A 82 18.70 -11.25 -4.82
C LEU A 82 19.00 -10.17 -3.80
N ASP A 83 20.28 -10.03 -3.47
CA ASP A 83 20.82 -9.00 -2.60
C ASP A 83 22.29 -8.74 -2.96
N GLY A 84 22.91 -7.74 -2.34
CA GLY A 84 24.36 -7.57 -2.42
C GLY A 84 24.85 -6.21 -2.01
N ASP A 85 26.18 -6.10 -1.97
CA ASP A 85 26.88 -4.82 -1.97
C ASP A 85 26.87 -4.18 -3.37
N LEU A 86 27.32 -2.93 -3.45
CA LEU A 86 27.40 -2.19 -4.71
C LEU A 86 28.14 -3.00 -5.80
N ARG A 87 29.25 -3.66 -5.44
CA ARG A 87 30.04 -4.45 -6.39
C ARG A 87 29.27 -5.64 -6.97
N ARG A 88 28.43 -6.32 -6.18
CA ARG A 88 27.60 -7.43 -6.67
C ARG A 88 26.50 -6.92 -7.59
N TRP A 89 25.85 -5.81 -7.23
CA TRP A 89 24.85 -5.14 -8.07
C TRP A 89 25.43 -4.75 -9.44
N LEU A 90 26.52 -3.98 -9.45
CA LEU A 90 27.15 -3.51 -10.69
C LEU A 90 27.61 -4.67 -11.59
N ARG A 91 28.25 -5.69 -11.02
CA ARG A 91 28.65 -6.88 -11.79
C ARG A 91 27.46 -7.66 -12.39
N ALA A 92 26.28 -7.61 -11.77
CA ALA A 92 25.09 -8.24 -12.33
C ALA A 92 24.57 -7.45 -13.53
N LEU A 93 24.54 -6.12 -13.43
CA LEU A 93 24.12 -5.22 -14.50
C LEU A 93 25.10 -5.22 -15.68
N ASP A 94 26.41 -5.16 -15.42
CA ASP A 94 27.45 -5.21 -16.46
C ASP A 94 27.39 -6.51 -17.26
N ARG A 95 27.14 -7.65 -16.58
CA ARG A 95 26.94 -8.94 -17.25
C ARG A 95 25.69 -8.97 -18.12
N MET A 96 24.63 -8.29 -17.70
CA MET A 96 23.41 -8.18 -18.49
C MET A 96 23.65 -7.32 -19.75
N GLU A 97 24.36 -6.20 -19.61
CA GLU A 97 24.72 -5.34 -20.73
C GLU A 97 25.60 -6.07 -21.76
N ALA A 98 26.61 -6.81 -21.30
CA ALA A 98 27.45 -7.65 -22.15
C ALA A 98 26.62 -8.73 -22.88
N ARG A 99 25.72 -9.42 -22.16
CA ARG A 99 24.86 -10.47 -22.75
C ARG A 99 23.94 -9.94 -23.85
N LEU A 100 23.37 -8.74 -23.69
CA LEU A 100 22.57 -8.10 -24.73
C LEU A 100 23.41 -7.75 -25.97
N SER A 101 24.68 -7.40 -25.77
CA SER A 101 25.58 -7.00 -26.85
C SER A 101 26.13 -8.21 -27.63
N GLU A 102 26.36 -9.33 -26.95
CA GLU A 102 27.00 -10.53 -27.51
C GLU A 102 26.00 -11.52 -28.15
N ASP A 103 24.78 -11.65 -27.60
CA ASP A 103 23.78 -12.62 -28.08
C ASP A 103 22.59 -11.92 -28.75
N ILE A 104 22.65 -11.83 -30.09
CA ILE A 104 21.60 -11.22 -30.93
C ILE A 104 20.23 -11.90 -30.74
N ASN A 105 20.20 -13.22 -30.52
CA ASN A 105 18.94 -13.95 -30.36
C ASN A 105 18.33 -13.69 -28.99
N TYR A 106 19.16 -13.62 -27.93
CA TYR A 106 18.73 -13.17 -26.62
C TYR A 106 18.22 -11.74 -26.66
N ALA A 107 18.98 -10.81 -27.25
CA ALA A 107 18.59 -9.40 -27.37
C ALA A 107 17.23 -9.24 -28.05
N LYS A 108 16.98 -9.94 -29.17
CA LYS A 108 15.68 -9.90 -29.86
C LYS A 108 14.52 -10.43 -29.02
N ARG A 109 14.77 -11.40 -28.14
CA ARG A 109 13.74 -11.99 -27.27
C ARG A 109 13.32 -11.01 -26.17
N VAL A 110 14.27 -10.29 -25.57
CA VAL A 110 14.00 -9.40 -24.42
C VAL A 110 13.88 -7.93 -24.79
N SER A 111 14.11 -7.54 -26.06
CA SER A 111 14.17 -6.13 -26.52
C SER A 111 12.91 -5.32 -26.26
N HIS A 112 11.77 -5.96 -26.04
CA HIS A 112 10.50 -5.30 -25.73
C HIS A 112 10.40 -4.83 -24.27
N LEU A 113 11.29 -5.31 -23.38
CA LEU A 113 11.34 -4.97 -21.96
C LEU A 113 12.73 -4.48 -21.50
N ILE A 114 13.80 -5.06 -22.04
CA ILE A 114 15.16 -4.83 -21.57
C ILE A 114 15.98 -4.14 -22.68
N THR A 115 16.53 -2.97 -22.37
CA THR A 115 17.41 -2.21 -23.26
C THR A 115 18.69 -1.81 -22.54
N THR A 116 19.77 -1.58 -23.31
CA THR A 116 21.05 -1.07 -22.80
C THR A 116 20.88 0.26 -22.06
N VAL A 117 19.99 1.14 -22.55
CA VAL A 117 19.68 2.42 -21.91
C VAL A 117 19.09 2.20 -20.51
N GLN A 118 18.11 1.29 -20.37
CA GLN A 118 17.52 0.98 -19.07
C GLN A 118 18.51 0.35 -18.09
N ILE A 119 19.46 -0.46 -18.57
CA ILE A 119 20.52 -1.01 -17.71
C ILE A 119 21.42 0.10 -17.16
N ARG A 120 21.79 1.08 -17.98
CA ARG A 120 22.62 2.22 -17.56
C ARG A 120 21.88 3.13 -16.58
N LEU A 121 20.63 3.48 -16.87
CA LEU A 121 19.78 4.24 -15.96
C LEU A 121 19.63 3.55 -14.60
N PHE A 122 19.44 2.23 -14.62
CA PHE A 122 19.34 1.46 -13.39
C PHE A 122 20.66 1.39 -12.64
N ARG A 123 21.78 1.27 -13.36
CA ARG A 123 23.14 1.33 -12.79
C ARG A 123 23.37 2.64 -12.05
N GLY A 124 23.11 3.78 -12.69
CA GLY A 124 23.24 5.11 -12.09
C GLY A 124 22.33 5.28 -10.86
N PHE A 125 21.10 4.79 -10.93
CA PHE A 125 20.19 4.79 -9.77
C PHE A 125 20.74 3.98 -8.58
N ILE A 126 21.27 2.78 -8.81
CA ILE A 126 21.84 1.94 -7.76
C ILE A 126 23.11 2.58 -7.17
N GLU A 127 24.01 3.10 -7.99
CA GLU A 127 25.21 3.82 -7.52
C GLU A 127 24.82 4.99 -6.61
N ARG A 128 23.80 5.75 -7.00
CA ARG A 128 23.28 6.86 -6.20
C ARG A 128 22.64 6.42 -4.90
N ILE A 129 21.87 5.32 -4.89
CA ILE A 129 21.33 4.74 -3.64
C ILE A 129 22.48 4.42 -2.68
N PHE A 130 23.48 3.67 -3.13
CA PHE A 130 24.62 3.32 -2.27
C PHE A 130 25.36 4.56 -1.79
N SER A 131 25.67 5.50 -2.69
CA SER A 131 26.37 6.74 -2.33
C SER A 131 25.66 7.53 -1.23
N ARG A 132 24.32 7.61 -1.26
CA ARG A 132 23.55 8.36 -0.25
C ARG A 132 23.29 7.58 1.03
N LEU A 133 23.16 6.26 0.95
CA LEU A 133 22.99 5.43 2.15
C LEU A 133 24.31 5.22 2.90
N ASP A 134 25.46 5.26 2.21
CA ASP A 134 26.80 5.19 2.82
C ASP A 134 27.15 6.47 3.61
N GLU A 135 26.49 7.60 3.32
CA GLU A 135 26.55 8.82 4.15
C GLU A 135 25.92 8.62 5.55
N LEU A 136 25.26 7.48 5.80
CA LEU A 136 24.71 7.08 7.09
C LEU A 136 25.59 5.99 7.73
N PRO A 137 26.72 6.36 8.37
CA PRO A 137 27.64 5.42 8.99
C PRO A 137 27.00 4.68 10.18
N ALA A 138 27.70 3.69 10.75
CA ALA A 138 27.17 2.94 11.89
C ALA A 138 26.92 3.83 13.13
N GLU A 139 27.81 4.80 13.36
CA GLU A 139 27.73 5.79 14.44
C GLU A 139 28.06 7.19 13.89
N ASN A 140 27.34 8.20 14.37
CA ASN A 140 27.56 9.61 14.02
C ASN A 140 26.91 10.52 15.08
N SER A 141 27.13 11.84 14.98
CA SER A 141 26.31 12.82 15.67
C SER A 141 24.87 12.84 15.11
N TRP A 142 23.92 13.35 15.90
CA TRP A 142 22.55 13.57 15.46
C TRP A 142 22.48 14.55 14.30
N SER A 143 23.28 15.62 14.33
CA SER A 143 23.40 16.56 13.20
C SER A 143 23.94 15.91 11.93
N GLY A 144 24.95 15.04 12.06
CA GLY A 144 25.51 14.30 10.93
C GLY A 144 24.48 13.37 10.29
N PHE A 145 23.76 12.60 11.11
CA PHE A 145 22.68 11.74 10.60
C PHE A 145 21.50 12.53 10.04
N ALA A 146 21.10 13.64 10.66
CA ALA A 146 20.04 14.49 10.16
C ALA A 146 20.38 15.06 8.78
N ALA A 147 21.63 15.50 8.58
CA ALA A 147 22.12 15.96 7.29
C ALA A 147 22.05 14.86 6.22
N GLY A 148 22.57 13.65 6.51
CA GLY A 148 22.51 12.51 5.59
C GLY A 148 21.08 12.08 5.25
N ALA A 149 20.19 12.01 6.24
CA ALA A 149 18.80 11.65 6.00
C ALA A 149 18.03 12.70 5.18
N VAL A 150 18.31 13.99 5.38
CA VAL A 150 17.76 15.08 4.56
C VAL A 150 18.35 15.03 3.14
N ALA A 151 19.61 14.64 2.97
CA ALA A 151 20.21 14.43 1.65
C ALA A 151 19.52 13.29 0.90
N VAL A 152 19.31 12.13 1.54
CA VAL A 152 18.52 11.01 1.00
C VAL A 152 17.13 11.48 0.58
N LEU A 153 16.43 12.20 1.46
CA LEU A 153 15.10 12.75 1.19
C LEU A 153 15.10 13.61 -0.08
N LYS A 154 16.03 14.57 -0.21
CA LYS A 154 16.08 15.50 -1.33
C LYS A 154 16.48 14.83 -2.65
N ASN A 155 17.33 13.81 -2.60
CA ASN A 155 17.79 13.11 -3.80
C ASN A 155 16.70 12.23 -4.40
N PHE A 156 15.92 11.52 -3.57
CA PHE A 156 14.98 10.51 -4.06
C PHE A 156 13.51 10.93 -4.08
N LEU A 157 13.10 11.92 -3.28
CA LEU A 157 11.69 12.32 -3.21
C LEU A 157 11.46 13.69 -3.86
N PRO A 158 10.30 13.89 -4.50
CA PRO A 158 9.96 15.17 -5.10
C PRO A 158 9.77 16.26 -4.05
N ALA A 159 10.16 17.49 -4.40
CA ALA A 159 9.97 18.64 -3.53
C ALA A 159 8.48 18.99 -3.44
N ASN A 160 7.91 18.89 -2.23
CA ASN A 160 6.54 19.24 -1.93
C ASN A 160 6.42 19.71 -0.46
N LYS A 161 5.18 20.05 -0.05
CA LYS A 161 4.91 20.48 1.33
C LYS A 161 5.29 19.42 2.37
N ILE A 162 5.00 18.14 2.07
CA ILE A 162 5.25 17.01 2.98
C ILE A 162 6.76 16.80 3.14
N THR A 163 7.53 16.76 2.05
CA THR A 163 8.99 16.59 2.10
C THR A 163 9.68 17.76 2.80
N THR A 164 9.20 18.99 2.63
CA THR A 164 9.67 20.14 3.40
C THR A 164 9.43 19.98 4.90
N MET A 165 8.22 19.53 5.30
CA MET A 165 7.90 19.27 6.71
C MET A 165 8.74 18.13 7.30
N MET A 166 8.98 17.07 6.53
CA MET A 166 9.85 15.95 6.96
C MET A 166 11.28 16.43 7.17
N ALA A 167 11.83 17.22 6.24
CA ALA A 167 13.18 17.76 6.37
C ALA A 167 13.35 18.60 7.64
N GLY A 168 12.38 19.48 7.92
CA GLY A 168 12.37 20.27 9.16
C GLY A 168 12.28 19.39 10.42
N GLY A 169 11.38 18.40 10.41
CA GLY A 169 11.21 17.47 11.52
C GLY A 169 12.46 16.63 11.81
N ILE A 170 13.19 16.20 10.78
CA ILE A 170 14.46 15.47 10.89
C ILE A 170 15.56 16.39 11.41
N ASN A 171 15.64 17.62 10.89
CA ASN A 171 16.66 18.59 11.31
C ASN A 171 16.49 19.04 12.77
N ASP A 172 15.28 18.98 13.33
CA ASP A 172 15.05 19.25 14.76
C ASP A 172 15.77 18.23 15.67
N LEU A 173 16.04 17.00 15.19
CA LEU A 173 16.76 15.98 15.96
C LEU A 173 18.22 16.36 16.20
N SER A 174 18.79 17.26 15.39
CA SER A 174 20.16 17.76 15.57
C SER A 174 20.38 18.41 16.95
N ARG A 175 19.31 18.90 17.60
CA ARG A 175 19.39 19.46 18.96
C ARG A 175 19.77 18.42 20.03
N LEU A 176 19.62 17.13 19.73
CA LEU A 176 19.98 16.05 20.65
C LEU A 176 21.49 15.88 20.80
N ASP A 177 22.30 16.50 19.93
CA ASP A 177 23.76 16.55 20.09
C ASP A 177 24.18 17.19 21.43
N GLU A 178 23.38 18.12 21.96
CA GLU A 178 23.62 18.75 23.26
C GLU A 178 23.46 17.77 24.43
N LEU A 179 22.67 16.71 24.27
CA LEU A 179 22.37 15.72 25.30
C LEU A 179 23.25 14.46 25.17
N ALA A 180 23.44 14.00 23.94
CA ALA A 180 24.23 12.82 23.61
C ALA A 180 25.01 13.11 22.32
N GLY A 181 26.34 13.27 22.42
CA GLY A 181 27.17 13.72 21.30
C GLY A 181 27.31 12.73 20.13
N SER A 182 26.95 11.46 20.33
CA SER A 182 26.84 10.48 19.24
C SER A 182 25.69 9.50 19.49
N THR A 183 25.21 8.89 18.41
CA THR A 183 24.18 7.85 18.43
C THR A 183 24.49 6.79 17.38
N THR A 184 23.79 5.66 17.45
CA THR A 184 23.84 4.64 16.40
C THR A 184 22.81 4.94 15.32
N ARG A 185 23.06 4.46 14.10
CA ARG A 185 22.11 4.56 12.99
C ARG A 185 20.74 3.98 13.32
N GLU A 186 20.68 2.85 14.01
CA GLU A 186 19.43 2.20 14.40
C GLU A 186 18.59 3.08 15.35
N ASN A 187 19.24 3.69 16.35
CA ASN A 187 18.60 4.62 17.26
C ASN A 187 18.14 5.89 16.54
N PHE A 188 18.93 6.39 15.59
CA PHE A 188 18.55 7.54 14.78
C PHE A 188 17.31 7.24 13.91
N ILE A 189 17.27 6.10 13.21
CA ILE A 189 16.12 5.68 12.39
C ILE A 189 14.85 5.52 13.26
N ALA A 190 14.99 4.96 14.46
CA ALA A 190 13.88 4.86 15.42
C ALA A 190 13.38 6.25 15.86
N ALA A 191 14.29 7.18 16.14
CA ALA A 191 13.95 8.56 16.50
C ALA A 191 13.27 9.32 15.35
N VAL A 192 13.74 9.16 14.11
CA VAL A 192 13.08 9.71 12.91
C VAL A 192 11.68 9.15 12.77
N THR A 193 11.49 7.84 12.94
CA THR A 193 10.16 7.20 12.90
C THR A 193 9.21 7.84 13.90
N HIS A 194 9.64 7.97 15.15
CA HIS A 194 8.84 8.58 16.22
C HIS A 194 8.53 10.07 15.92
N ARG A 195 9.55 10.82 15.48
CA ARG A 195 9.40 12.25 15.15
C ARG A 195 8.41 12.47 14.01
N LEU A 196 8.54 11.74 12.91
CA LEU A 196 7.60 11.81 11.78
C LEU A 196 6.19 11.36 12.18
N GLY A 197 6.06 10.38 13.08
CA GLY A 197 4.78 9.95 13.64
C GLY A 197 4.06 11.02 14.46
N SER A 198 4.82 11.91 15.10
CA SER A 198 4.27 13.02 15.90
C SER A 198 3.79 14.22 15.07
N ILE A 199 4.38 14.45 13.89
CA ILE A 199 4.06 15.62 13.06
C ILE A 199 2.85 15.29 12.19
N ARG A 200 1.79 16.10 12.30
CA ARG A 200 0.54 15.93 11.52
C ARG A 200 0.49 16.91 10.35
N CYS A 201 0.30 16.39 9.14
CA CYS A 201 0.03 17.18 7.95
C CYS A 201 -1.48 17.32 7.75
N LYS A 202 -1.99 18.55 7.90
CA LYS A 202 -3.40 18.90 7.69
C LYS A 202 -3.66 19.28 6.23
N ARG A 203 -4.87 18.98 5.75
CA ARG A 203 -5.33 19.27 4.37
C ARG A 203 -6.60 20.10 4.41
N GLY A 204 -6.71 21.09 3.54
CA GLY A 204 -7.89 21.95 3.43
C GLY A 204 -8.08 22.92 4.61
N ARG A 205 -9.12 23.73 4.50
CA ARG A 205 -9.54 24.74 5.46
C ARG A 205 -10.96 24.45 5.92
N TYR A 206 -11.14 24.50 7.23
CA TYR A 206 -12.44 24.38 7.89
C TYR A 206 -13.44 25.38 7.31
N GLY A 207 -14.69 24.93 7.09
CA GLY A 207 -15.80 25.76 6.60
C GLY A 207 -15.68 26.23 5.15
N VAL A 208 -14.60 25.89 4.45
CA VAL A 208 -14.37 26.30 3.06
C VAL A 208 -14.25 25.08 2.15
N ASP A 209 -13.40 24.11 2.51
CA ASP A 209 -13.02 23.02 1.61
C ASP A 209 -13.90 21.77 1.80
N GLY A 210 -15.22 21.96 1.81
CA GLY A 210 -16.21 20.87 1.85
C GLY A 210 -16.36 20.18 3.22
N VAL A 211 -16.46 18.86 3.24
CA VAL A 211 -16.73 18.07 4.45
C VAL A 211 -15.59 18.21 5.46
N THR A 212 -15.90 18.54 6.71
CA THR A 212 -14.87 18.64 7.75
C THR A 212 -14.67 17.31 8.46
N ILE A 213 -13.43 16.85 8.50
CA ILE A 213 -12.98 15.70 9.29
C ILE A 213 -12.22 16.23 10.49
N CYS A 214 -12.80 16.08 11.67
CA CYS A 214 -12.22 16.52 12.94
C CYS A 214 -12.36 15.43 14.01
N ASP A 215 -11.54 15.50 15.05
CA ASP A 215 -11.74 14.69 16.25
C ASP A 215 -12.70 15.40 17.22
N ARG A 216 -13.17 14.67 18.24
CA ARG A 216 -14.08 15.18 19.28
C ARG A 216 -13.51 16.40 20.03
N MET A 217 -12.19 16.54 20.06
CA MET A 217 -11.53 17.63 20.78
C MET A 217 -11.52 18.92 19.95
N ALA A 218 -11.35 18.77 18.64
CA ALA A 218 -11.37 19.85 17.66
C ALA A 218 -12.79 20.31 17.30
N SER A 219 -13.82 19.51 17.58
CA SER A 219 -15.23 19.90 17.34
C SER A 219 -15.81 20.85 18.39
N ARG A 220 -15.11 21.08 19.52
CA ARG A 220 -15.61 21.94 20.61
C ARG A 220 -15.82 23.38 20.14
N GLY A 221 -17.01 23.91 20.41
CA GLY A 221 -17.37 25.29 20.07
C GLY A 221 -17.64 25.52 18.58
N LEU A 222 -17.71 24.44 17.80
CA LEU A 222 -18.17 24.47 16.42
C LEU A 222 -19.63 24.01 16.36
N SER A 223 -20.33 24.41 15.31
CA SER A 223 -21.64 23.87 14.97
C SER A 223 -21.67 23.38 13.52
N PHE A 224 -22.47 22.36 13.28
CA PHE A 224 -22.58 21.65 12.01
C PHE A 224 -24.05 21.43 11.67
N ASP A 225 -24.45 21.77 10.45
CA ASP A 225 -25.78 21.41 9.95
C ASP A 225 -26.01 19.88 10.02
N LEU A 226 -25.02 19.11 9.56
CA LEU A 226 -25.04 17.65 9.52
C LEU A 226 -23.79 17.12 10.21
N LEU A 227 -23.95 16.28 11.23
CA LEU A 227 -22.85 15.64 11.94
C LEU A 227 -22.92 14.12 11.83
N PHE A 228 -21.82 13.51 11.40
CA PHE A 228 -21.66 12.07 11.34
C PHE A 228 -20.64 11.62 12.39
N ILE A 229 -21.03 10.74 13.31
CA ILE A 229 -20.12 10.11 14.28
C ILE A 229 -20.05 8.62 13.97
N PRO A 230 -19.06 8.18 13.17
CA PRO A 230 -18.92 6.78 12.81
C PRO A 230 -18.15 5.98 13.87
N GLY A 231 -18.30 4.65 13.82
CA GLY A 231 -17.45 3.74 14.59
C GLY A 231 -17.80 3.67 16.07
N LEU A 232 -19.05 3.91 16.44
CA LEU A 232 -19.55 3.82 17.82
C LEU A 232 -19.70 2.35 18.26
N ALA A 233 -18.59 1.64 18.35
CA ALA A 233 -18.52 0.26 18.84
C ALA A 233 -18.04 0.19 20.30
N LEU A 234 -18.44 -0.89 20.98
CA LEU A 234 -17.99 -1.20 22.34
C LEU A 234 -16.47 -1.33 22.40
N GLY A 235 -15.84 -0.61 23.32
CA GLY A 235 -14.38 -0.59 23.52
C GLY A 235 -13.62 0.39 22.62
N ALA A 236 -14.22 0.81 21.50
CA ALA A 236 -13.72 1.90 20.66
C ALA A 236 -14.17 3.27 21.18
N VAL A 237 -15.46 3.39 21.52
CA VAL A 237 -16.04 4.60 22.11
C VAL A 237 -16.92 4.23 23.32
N PRO A 238 -16.65 4.76 24.53
CA PRO A 238 -15.39 5.39 24.90
C PRO A 238 -14.22 4.40 24.78
N ALA A 239 -13.02 4.93 24.58
CA ALA A 239 -11.83 4.10 24.55
C ALA A 239 -11.60 3.52 25.96
N THR A 240 -11.18 2.26 26.05
CA THR A 240 -10.85 1.67 27.36
C THR A 240 -9.61 2.38 27.92
N PRO A 241 -9.70 3.04 29.08
CA PRO A 241 -8.55 3.73 29.65
C PRO A 241 -7.47 2.69 30.00
N ARG A 242 -6.26 2.90 29.48
CA ARG A 242 -5.06 2.13 29.86
C ARG A 242 -4.25 2.96 30.83
N GLU A 243 -3.98 2.40 32.02
CA GLU A 243 -3.11 3.03 33.01
C GLU A 243 -1.67 3.18 32.50
N ASP A 244 -0.96 4.17 33.03
CA ASP A 244 0.44 4.39 32.68
C ASP A 244 1.27 3.38 33.49
N PRO A 245 2.12 2.56 32.87
CA PRO A 245 2.89 1.56 33.60
C PRO A 245 3.89 2.16 34.58
N ILE A 246 4.33 3.42 34.37
CA ILE A 246 5.28 4.12 35.24
C ILE A 246 4.54 4.86 36.35
N LEU A 247 3.38 5.47 36.04
CA LEU A 247 2.63 6.30 36.98
C LEU A 247 1.12 6.01 36.92
N ASN A 248 0.72 4.95 37.61
CA ASN A 248 -0.66 4.48 37.70
C ASN A 248 -1.56 5.47 38.48
N ASP A 249 -2.87 5.22 38.47
CA ASP A 249 -3.82 6.12 39.12
C ASP A 249 -3.66 6.15 40.66
N GLU A 250 -3.22 5.05 41.28
CA GLU A 250 -2.96 5.00 42.72
C GLU A 250 -1.81 5.94 43.12
N ASP A 251 -0.73 5.92 42.35
CA ASP A 251 0.44 6.76 42.56
C ASP A 251 0.12 8.24 42.27
N ARG A 252 -0.67 8.52 41.22
CA ARG A 252 -1.21 9.87 40.97
C ARG A 252 -2.04 10.37 42.15
N MET A 253 -2.92 9.54 42.69
CA MET A 253 -3.72 9.90 43.86
C MET A 253 -2.85 10.19 45.09
N LYS A 254 -1.79 9.41 45.33
CA LYS A 254 -0.84 9.66 46.43
C LYS A 254 -0.17 11.01 46.27
N ILE A 255 0.34 11.32 45.08
CA ILE A 255 0.99 12.62 44.77
C ILE A 255 0.01 13.79 44.94
N ASN A 256 -1.22 13.64 44.42
CA ASN A 256 -2.23 14.69 44.53
C ASN A 256 -2.61 14.97 45.98
N ARG A 257 -2.69 13.92 46.83
CA ARG A 257 -2.96 14.07 48.27
C ARG A 257 -1.83 14.78 49.00
N THR A 258 -0.56 14.44 48.73
CA THR A 258 0.59 15.11 49.36
C THR A 258 0.68 16.58 48.96
N GLN A 259 0.46 16.91 47.68
CA GLN A 259 0.44 18.31 47.22
C GLN A 259 -0.72 19.12 47.79
N SER A 260 -1.90 18.48 47.97
CA SER A 260 -3.07 19.12 48.59
C SER A 260 -2.87 19.38 50.08
N ALA A 261 -2.06 18.56 50.76
CA ALA A 261 -1.74 18.73 52.18
C ALA A 261 -0.69 19.83 52.43
N GLU A 262 0.17 20.13 51.46
CA GLU A 262 1.22 21.16 51.60
C GLU A 262 0.71 22.58 51.27
N ASN A 263 -0.29 22.72 50.39
CA ASN A 263 -0.85 24.01 49.97
C ASN A 263 -2.14 24.38 50.74
N HIS A 264 -1.99 24.90 51.97
CA HIS A 264 -3.11 25.35 52.84
C HIS A 264 -3.65 26.77 52.52
N SER A 265 -3.15 27.46 51.49
CA SER A 265 -3.61 28.81 51.11
C SER A 265 -4.82 28.73 50.17
N HIS A 266 -5.98 29.21 50.64
CA HIS A 266 -7.23 29.30 49.88
C HIS A 266 -7.10 30.19 48.63
N SER A 267 -6.89 29.59 47.46
CA SER A 267 -7.46 30.04 46.16
C SER A 267 -6.95 29.24 44.94
N ASP A 268 -5.85 28.48 45.05
CA ASP A 268 -5.18 27.84 43.89
C ASP A 268 -5.26 26.29 43.87
N GLN A 269 -6.22 25.68 44.57
CA GLN A 269 -6.34 24.22 44.79
C GLN A 269 -6.48 23.35 43.52
N GLN A 270 -6.52 23.91 42.31
CA GLN A 270 -6.52 23.14 41.06
C GLN A 270 -5.21 23.22 40.25
N GLN A 271 -4.28 24.10 40.60
CA GLN A 271 -3.00 24.20 39.89
C GLN A 271 -2.02 23.13 40.42
N GLY A 272 -2.05 21.93 39.83
CA GLY A 272 -0.98 20.94 40.02
C GLY A 272 -1.42 19.47 40.17
N SER A 273 -2.72 19.21 40.36
CA SER A 273 -3.21 17.84 40.50
C SER A 273 -3.00 17.05 39.20
N LEU A 274 -2.31 15.91 39.30
CA LEU A 274 -2.12 14.99 38.19
C LEU A 274 -3.47 14.39 37.78
N PRO A 275 -3.86 14.46 36.50
CA PRO A 275 -5.15 13.96 36.05
C PRO A 275 -5.21 12.43 36.20
N LEU A 276 -6.29 11.94 36.80
CA LEU A 276 -6.54 10.49 36.93
C LEU A 276 -7.07 9.94 35.61
N LYS A 277 -6.61 8.76 35.20
CA LYS A 277 -7.08 8.10 33.97
C LYS A 277 -8.50 7.58 34.11
N SER A 278 -8.94 7.26 35.32
CA SER A 278 -10.35 6.98 35.65
C SER A 278 -11.30 8.15 35.34
N ALA A 279 -10.87 9.39 35.55
CA ALA A 279 -11.67 10.59 35.24
C ALA A 279 -11.81 10.84 33.72
N ARG A 280 -10.98 10.21 32.89
CA ARG A 280 -11.02 10.33 31.43
C ARG A 280 -12.33 9.84 30.83
N LEU A 281 -13.02 8.89 31.50
CA LEU A 281 -14.35 8.44 31.07
C LEU A 281 -15.37 9.58 31.14
N ASP A 282 -15.32 10.41 32.18
CA ASP A 282 -16.25 11.53 32.32
C ASP A 282 -15.91 12.66 31.35
N GLU A 283 -14.62 12.90 31.09
CA GLU A 283 -14.19 13.78 30.01
C GLU A 283 -14.67 13.29 28.63
N GLU A 284 -14.54 12.00 28.32
CA GLU A 284 -15.01 11.43 27.07
C GLU A 284 -16.54 11.51 26.92
N LYS A 285 -17.29 11.34 28.00
CA LYS A 285 -18.76 11.56 28.01
C LYS A 285 -19.08 13.01 27.66
N LEU A 286 -18.41 13.96 28.31
CA LEU A 286 -18.62 15.39 28.06
C LEU A 286 -18.28 15.76 26.61
N LEU A 287 -17.13 15.32 26.11
CA LEU A 287 -16.73 15.57 24.72
C LEU A 287 -17.70 14.95 23.71
N PHE A 288 -18.21 13.75 23.99
CA PHE A 288 -19.21 13.11 23.14
C PHE A 288 -20.54 13.88 23.17
N ALA A 289 -21.00 14.32 24.35
CA ALA A 289 -22.21 15.13 24.48
C ALA A 289 -22.09 16.47 23.73
N LEU A 290 -20.97 17.18 23.91
CA LEU A 290 -20.68 18.43 23.18
C LEU A 290 -20.59 18.22 21.67
N ALA A 291 -20.02 17.10 21.23
CA ALA A 291 -20.00 16.77 19.81
C ALA A 291 -21.43 16.50 19.30
N ALA A 292 -22.22 15.67 19.98
CA ALA A 292 -23.60 15.38 19.59
C ALA A 292 -24.47 16.65 19.54
N ASP A 293 -24.30 17.56 20.50
CA ASP A 293 -25.01 18.85 20.60
C ASP A 293 -24.59 19.85 19.50
N SER A 294 -23.42 19.66 18.88
CA SER A 294 -22.98 20.52 17.77
C SER A 294 -23.77 20.30 16.47
N ALA A 295 -24.63 19.28 16.40
CA ALA A 295 -25.47 19.00 15.24
C ALA A 295 -26.76 19.84 15.26
N GLU A 296 -26.94 20.73 14.28
CA GLU A 296 -28.09 21.64 14.22
C GLU A 296 -29.31 21.05 13.51
N LYS A 297 -29.13 20.24 12.45
CA LYS A 297 -30.23 19.67 11.66
C LYS A 297 -30.29 18.15 11.72
N LEU A 298 -29.15 17.46 11.61
CA LEU A 298 -29.11 16.00 11.61
C LEU A 298 -27.86 15.47 12.32
N LEU A 299 -28.08 14.51 13.23
CA LEU A 299 -27.04 13.72 13.86
C LEU A 299 -27.15 12.26 13.37
N VAL A 300 -26.12 11.80 12.66
CA VAL A 300 -26.01 10.42 12.18
C VAL A 300 -24.97 9.68 13.00
N LEU A 301 -25.41 8.62 13.67
CA LEU A 301 -24.56 7.79 14.52
C LEU A 301 -24.47 6.39 13.92
N SER A 302 -23.26 5.90 13.65
CA SER A 302 -23.09 4.57 13.07
C SER A 302 -22.12 3.70 13.87
N TYR A 303 -22.37 2.40 13.88
CA TYR A 303 -21.50 1.40 14.48
C TYR A 303 -21.29 0.22 13.52
N PRO A 304 -20.09 -0.37 13.46
CA PRO A 304 -19.86 -1.58 12.70
C PRO A 304 -20.51 -2.77 13.41
N GLY A 305 -21.33 -3.53 12.70
CA GLY A 305 -21.84 -4.81 13.22
C GLY A 305 -20.76 -5.90 13.29
N ARG A 306 -19.66 -5.75 12.55
CA ARG A 306 -18.51 -6.67 12.51
C ARG A 306 -17.19 -5.93 12.34
N ASP A 307 -16.14 -6.50 12.89
CA ASP A 307 -14.77 -6.05 12.59
C ASP A 307 -14.26 -6.61 11.26
N LEU A 308 -13.02 -6.23 10.92
CA LEU A 308 -12.34 -6.67 9.70
C LEU A 308 -12.04 -8.18 9.71
N GLU A 309 -12.04 -8.82 10.87
CA GLU A 309 -11.85 -10.27 11.04
C GLU A 309 -13.19 -11.03 10.96
N GLY A 310 -14.30 -10.29 10.82
CA GLY A 310 -15.65 -10.83 10.70
C GLY A 310 -16.31 -11.18 12.03
N LYS A 311 -15.68 -10.82 13.17
CA LYS A 311 -16.23 -11.01 14.51
C LYS A 311 -17.32 -9.98 14.78
N ASP A 312 -18.42 -10.42 15.37
CA ASP A 312 -19.52 -9.53 15.71
C ASP A 312 -19.08 -8.46 16.71
N GLN A 313 -19.40 -7.21 16.41
CA GLN A 313 -19.14 -6.05 17.27
C GLN A 313 -20.43 -5.53 17.86
N LEU A 314 -20.37 -5.20 19.15
CA LEU A 314 -21.48 -4.62 19.89
C LEU A 314 -21.46 -3.09 19.77
N PRO A 315 -22.63 -2.43 19.78
CA PRO A 315 -22.71 -0.98 19.80
C PRO A 315 -22.09 -0.38 21.07
N SER A 316 -21.61 0.85 20.95
CA SER A 316 -21.11 1.65 22.05
C SER A 316 -22.19 1.92 23.09
N ARG A 317 -21.78 1.98 24.37
CA ARG A 317 -22.65 2.46 25.45
C ARG A 317 -23.13 3.90 25.24
N PHE A 318 -22.34 4.74 24.56
CA PHE A 318 -22.73 6.12 24.28
C PHE A 318 -23.83 6.18 23.21
N LEU A 319 -23.82 5.28 22.23
CA LEU A 319 -24.91 5.15 21.25
C LEU A 319 -26.22 4.78 21.95
N LEU A 320 -26.20 3.75 22.80
CA LEU A 320 -27.38 3.30 23.55
C LEU A 320 -27.93 4.40 24.46
N GLU A 321 -27.05 5.24 25.02
CA GLU A 321 -27.45 6.37 25.86
C GLU A 321 -28.16 7.46 25.06
N ILE A 322 -27.72 7.77 23.83
CA ILE A 322 -28.44 8.70 22.94
C ILE A 322 -29.80 8.11 22.56
N CYS A 323 -29.87 6.82 22.22
CA CYS A 323 -31.15 6.15 21.94
C CYS A 323 -32.08 6.20 23.17
N ARG A 324 -31.54 6.04 24.38
CA ARG A 324 -32.30 6.17 25.63
C ARG A 324 -32.88 7.58 25.81
N VAL A 325 -32.07 8.61 25.55
CA VAL A 325 -32.51 10.01 25.63
C VAL A 325 -33.58 10.31 24.58
N ALA A 326 -33.37 9.88 23.33
CA ALA A 326 -34.29 10.11 22.22
C ALA A 326 -35.64 9.40 22.40
N THR A 327 -35.65 8.19 22.96
CA THR A 327 -36.88 7.39 23.16
C THR A 327 -37.52 7.58 24.53
N GLY A 328 -36.82 8.20 25.48
CA GLY A 328 -37.23 8.32 26.88
C GLY A 328 -37.19 7.01 27.68
N ARG A 329 -36.71 5.89 27.12
CA ARG A 329 -36.67 4.57 27.78
C ARG A 329 -35.32 3.86 27.57
N PRO A 330 -34.89 2.95 28.46
CA PRO A 330 -33.70 2.14 28.22
C PRO A 330 -33.83 1.34 26.92
N VAL A 331 -32.76 1.35 26.10
CA VAL A 331 -32.66 0.59 24.86
C VAL A 331 -31.53 -0.42 24.98
N ALA A 332 -31.85 -1.71 24.85
CA ALA A 332 -30.85 -2.76 24.79
C ALA A 332 -30.32 -2.94 23.36
N THR A 333 -29.13 -3.54 23.21
CA THR A 333 -28.50 -3.80 21.90
C THR A 333 -29.43 -4.48 20.89
N GLY A 334 -30.17 -5.51 21.32
CA GLY A 334 -31.08 -6.25 20.45
C GLY A 334 -32.39 -5.52 20.11
N GLN A 335 -32.58 -4.28 20.58
CA GLN A 335 -33.78 -3.47 20.34
C GLN A 335 -33.48 -2.26 19.44
N LEU A 336 -32.27 -2.16 18.90
CA LEU A 336 -31.90 -1.05 18.01
C LEU A 336 -32.71 -1.10 16.71
N ASP A 337 -32.89 -2.31 16.16
CA ASP A 337 -33.63 -2.55 14.91
C ASP A 337 -35.11 -2.16 15.02
N ASP A 338 -35.65 -2.09 16.24
CA ASP A 338 -37.05 -1.73 16.51
C ASP A 338 -37.28 -0.21 16.58
N LEU A 339 -36.23 0.60 16.50
CA LEU A 339 -36.35 2.06 16.62
C LEU A 339 -36.79 2.68 15.29
N GLU A 340 -37.77 3.58 15.32
CA GLU A 340 -38.31 4.23 14.12
C GLU A 340 -37.27 5.02 13.32
N PHE A 341 -36.24 5.54 14.00
CA PHE A 341 -35.15 6.31 13.41
C PHE A 341 -33.89 5.44 13.14
N PHE A 342 -33.95 4.14 13.41
CA PHE A 342 -32.86 3.25 13.05
C PHE A 342 -32.97 2.90 11.57
N GLU A 343 -32.00 3.36 10.81
CA GLU A 343 -31.82 2.96 9.42
C GLU A 343 -30.75 1.87 9.40
N ASP A 344 -31.17 0.62 9.15
CA ASP A 344 -30.26 -0.38 8.63
C ASP A 344 -30.04 -0.05 7.16
N ASP A 345 -28.82 0.32 6.78
CA ASP A 345 -28.42 0.51 5.38
C ASP A 345 -28.65 -0.78 4.54
N ALA A 346 -28.90 -1.93 5.18
CA ALA A 346 -29.34 -3.20 4.55
C ALA A 346 -30.87 -3.45 4.57
N GLY A 347 -31.66 -2.55 5.16
CA GLY A 347 -33.01 -2.82 5.70
C GLY A 347 -34.21 -2.36 4.87
N LYS A 348 -34.07 -1.87 3.63
CA LYS A 348 -35.21 -1.75 2.70
C LYS A 348 -35.09 -2.73 1.52
N PRO A 349 -35.54 -3.98 1.71
CA PRO A 349 -35.44 -5.04 0.72
C PRO A 349 -36.70 -5.06 -0.15
N ALA A 350 -36.63 -4.42 -1.32
CA ALA A 350 -37.52 -4.74 -2.44
C ALA A 350 -36.72 -5.07 -3.70
N ALA A 351 -35.56 -5.70 -3.55
CA ALA A 351 -34.89 -6.44 -4.61
C ALA A 351 -33.99 -7.49 -3.97
N ILE A 352 -34.50 -8.72 -3.93
CA ILE A 352 -33.82 -10.03 -3.93
C ILE A 352 -32.33 -10.00 -3.56
N ASP A 353 -32.00 -10.63 -2.42
CA ASP A 353 -30.64 -11.04 -2.04
C ASP A 353 -29.56 -9.96 -2.09
N MET A 354 -29.72 -8.90 -1.26
CA MET A 354 -28.52 -8.35 -0.61
C MET A 354 -27.94 -9.44 0.28
N LEU A 355 -27.16 -10.33 -0.33
CA LEU A 355 -26.29 -11.27 0.35
C LEU A 355 -25.62 -10.50 1.48
N ARG A 356 -25.95 -10.91 2.71
CA ARG A 356 -25.31 -10.45 3.94
C ARG A 356 -23.83 -10.18 3.67
N ARG A 357 -23.40 -8.93 3.87
CA ARG A 357 -21.99 -8.52 4.00
C ARG A 357 -21.20 -8.56 2.69
N SER A 358 -21.45 -7.60 1.79
CA SER A 358 -20.35 -7.18 0.91
C SER A 358 -19.34 -6.39 1.75
N THR A 359 -18.20 -6.99 2.06
CA THR A 359 -17.05 -6.30 2.66
C THR A 359 -16.30 -5.43 1.65
N ASP A 360 -16.65 -5.52 0.35
CA ASP A 360 -16.11 -4.65 -0.69
C ASP A 360 -16.94 -3.36 -0.80
N PRO A 361 -16.38 -2.18 -0.46
CA PRO A 361 -17.04 -0.89 -0.60
C PRO A 361 -17.51 -0.60 -2.03
N ASN A 362 -16.82 -1.15 -3.03
CA ASN A 362 -17.17 -0.98 -4.45
C ASN A 362 -18.49 -1.65 -4.79
N ARG A 363 -18.68 -2.83 -4.21
CA ARG A 363 -19.80 -3.71 -4.51
C ARG A 363 -21.03 -3.29 -3.71
N PHE A 364 -20.85 -2.85 -2.46
CA PHE A 364 -21.93 -2.28 -1.65
C PHE A 364 -22.60 -1.09 -2.35
N MET A 365 -21.81 -0.11 -2.81
CA MET A 365 -22.36 1.07 -3.51
C MET A 365 -23.10 0.69 -4.80
N LEU A 366 -22.59 -0.29 -5.56
CA LEU A 366 -23.25 -0.77 -6.77
C LEU A 366 -24.57 -1.48 -6.45
N ASP A 367 -24.55 -2.40 -5.48
CA ASP A 367 -25.73 -3.16 -5.06
C ASP A 367 -26.80 -2.24 -4.46
N TRP A 368 -26.39 -1.20 -3.71
CA TRP A 368 -27.30 -0.17 -3.20
C TRP A 368 -27.95 0.62 -4.33
N VAL A 369 -27.18 1.06 -5.33
CA VAL A 369 -27.72 1.79 -6.49
C VAL A 369 -28.68 0.91 -7.30
N LEU A 370 -28.31 -0.35 -7.55
CA LEU A 370 -29.16 -1.29 -8.27
C LEU A 370 -30.49 -1.55 -7.54
N ALA A 371 -30.48 -1.55 -6.21
CA ALA A 371 -31.67 -1.81 -5.39
C ALA A 371 -32.56 -0.58 -5.18
N ASN A 372 -31.98 0.63 -5.13
CA ASN A 372 -32.70 1.84 -4.70
C ASN A 372 -32.91 2.87 -5.82
N VAL A 373 -32.19 2.79 -6.94
CA VAL A 373 -32.33 3.73 -8.06
C VAL A 373 -33.19 3.11 -9.16
N PRO A 374 -34.24 3.80 -9.65
CA PRO A 374 -35.04 3.33 -10.78
C PRO A 374 -34.18 2.99 -12.00
N SER A 375 -34.52 1.92 -12.72
CA SER A 375 -33.74 1.44 -13.87
C SER A 375 -33.51 2.50 -14.96
N SER A 376 -34.43 3.47 -15.10
CA SER A 376 -34.32 4.60 -16.02
C SER A 376 -33.22 5.61 -15.66
N GLU A 377 -32.88 5.72 -14.37
CA GLU A 377 -31.92 6.68 -13.81
C GLU A 377 -30.61 6.02 -13.38
N LEU A 378 -30.54 4.70 -13.49
CA LEU A 378 -29.40 3.89 -13.06
C LEU A 378 -28.10 4.32 -13.77
N GLY A 379 -28.18 4.63 -15.07
CA GLY A 379 -27.05 5.12 -15.84
C GLY A 379 -26.59 6.53 -15.44
N SER A 380 -27.48 7.42 -14.99
CA SER A 380 -27.10 8.74 -14.46
C SER A 380 -26.56 8.63 -13.04
N ALA A 381 -27.22 7.88 -12.15
CA ALA A 381 -26.76 7.69 -10.77
C ALA A 381 -25.38 7.02 -10.70
N LEU A 382 -25.14 5.97 -11.49
CA LEU A 382 -23.81 5.37 -11.59
C LEU A 382 -22.79 6.33 -12.20
N ARG A 383 -23.18 7.15 -13.18
CA ARG A 383 -22.31 8.21 -13.71
C ARG A 383 -22.10 9.36 -12.75
N GLU A 384 -22.93 9.57 -11.74
CA GLU A 384 -22.71 10.64 -10.76
C GLU A 384 -21.82 10.13 -9.63
N ILE A 385 -22.14 8.96 -9.09
CA ILE A 385 -21.39 8.29 -8.03
C ILE A 385 -19.97 7.91 -8.48
N TYR A 386 -19.82 7.49 -9.74
CA TYR A 386 -18.54 7.04 -10.29
C TYR A 386 -18.01 7.92 -11.44
N GLY A 387 -18.68 9.03 -11.76
CA GLY A 387 -18.39 9.89 -12.92
C GLY A 387 -17.05 10.57 -12.92
N ASN A 388 -16.52 10.85 -11.74
CA ASN A 388 -15.25 11.58 -11.62
C ASN A 388 -14.01 10.67 -11.58
N GLY A 389 -14.14 9.36 -11.81
CA GLY A 389 -13.07 8.42 -11.47
C GLY A 389 -12.20 7.88 -12.61
N SER A 390 -12.74 7.06 -13.50
CA SER A 390 -11.89 6.35 -14.46
C SER A 390 -12.64 5.66 -15.60
N ASN A 391 -12.04 5.67 -16.79
CA ASN A 391 -12.38 4.78 -17.91
C ASN A 391 -12.32 3.28 -17.49
N ARG A 392 -11.62 2.94 -16.42
CA ARG A 392 -11.57 1.58 -15.86
C ARG A 392 -12.93 1.16 -15.28
N TYR A 393 -13.63 2.03 -14.54
CA TYR A 393 -14.92 1.68 -13.94
C TYR A 393 -16.02 1.51 -14.99
N GLN A 394 -16.11 2.43 -15.96
CA GLN A 394 -17.06 2.33 -17.08
C GLN A 394 -16.88 1.01 -17.85
N ARG A 395 -15.63 0.61 -18.10
CA ARG A 395 -15.31 -0.70 -18.69
C ARG A 395 -15.75 -1.86 -17.78
N CYS A 396 -15.53 -1.78 -16.47
CA CYS A 396 -15.98 -2.84 -15.54
C CYS A 396 -17.51 -3.01 -15.54
N LEU A 397 -18.26 -1.90 -15.51
CA LEU A 397 -19.72 -1.93 -15.55
C LEU A 397 -20.22 -2.50 -16.88
N GLU A 398 -19.65 -2.07 -18.00
CA GLU A 398 -19.98 -2.57 -19.33
C GLU A 398 -19.74 -4.09 -19.42
N VAL A 399 -18.61 -4.57 -18.90
CA VAL A 399 -18.30 -6.00 -18.85
C VAL A 399 -19.30 -6.75 -17.98
N ALA A 400 -19.63 -6.24 -16.79
CA ALA A 400 -20.58 -6.88 -15.87
C ALA A 400 -21.98 -7.00 -16.49
N VAL A 401 -22.48 -5.91 -17.09
CA VAL A 401 -23.77 -5.90 -17.78
C VAL A 401 -23.75 -6.88 -18.96
N ARG A 402 -22.73 -6.82 -19.82
CA ARG A 402 -22.66 -7.68 -21.01
C ARG A 402 -22.50 -9.16 -20.68
N ARG A 403 -21.84 -9.52 -19.56
CA ARG A 403 -21.76 -10.91 -19.08
C ARG A 403 -23.07 -11.43 -18.48
N GLY A 404 -23.85 -10.54 -17.86
CA GLY A 404 -25.15 -10.91 -17.28
C GLY A 404 -26.32 -10.87 -18.27
N SER A 405 -26.11 -10.30 -19.47
CA SER A 405 -27.18 -10.06 -20.44
C SER A 405 -27.14 -11.07 -21.58
N GLY A 406 -27.83 -12.20 -21.42
CA GLY A 406 -28.15 -13.14 -22.50
C GLY A 406 -27.80 -14.60 -22.22
N ASP A 407 -28.46 -15.52 -22.93
CA ASP A 407 -28.26 -16.98 -22.81
C ASP A 407 -27.12 -17.51 -23.69
N ARG A 408 -26.21 -16.64 -24.15
CA ARG A 408 -25.15 -17.01 -25.09
C ARG A 408 -23.82 -16.41 -24.68
N PHE A 409 -22.78 -17.23 -24.74
CA PHE A 409 -21.41 -16.78 -24.57
C PHE A 409 -21.04 -15.73 -25.65
N THR A 410 -20.28 -14.73 -25.24
CA THR A 410 -19.85 -13.57 -26.02
C THR A 410 -18.31 -13.43 -26.00
N ALA A 411 -17.78 -12.39 -26.65
CA ALA A 411 -16.36 -12.05 -26.58
C ALA A 411 -15.86 -11.81 -25.15
N TRP A 412 -16.73 -11.40 -24.23
CA TRP A 412 -16.41 -11.15 -22.82
C TRP A 412 -16.29 -12.43 -21.98
N GLU A 413 -16.72 -13.56 -22.55
CA GLU A 413 -16.57 -14.92 -22.01
C GLU A 413 -15.55 -15.75 -22.82
N GLY A 414 -14.84 -15.11 -23.75
CA GLY A 414 -13.74 -15.73 -24.49
C GLY A 414 -14.12 -16.27 -25.87
N ILE A 415 -15.31 -15.97 -26.40
CA ILE A 415 -15.62 -16.26 -27.80
C ILE A 415 -14.91 -15.26 -28.72
N LEU A 416 -13.87 -15.72 -29.38
CA LEU A 416 -13.16 -14.97 -30.42
C LEU A 416 -13.93 -15.11 -31.75
N SER A 417 -15.07 -14.42 -31.88
CA SER A 417 -16.01 -14.63 -33.01
C SER A 417 -15.68 -13.91 -34.32
N ASP A 418 -14.54 -13.21 -34.45
CA ASP A 418 -14.14 -12.58 -35.71
C ASP A 418 -12.79 -13.10 -36.22
N GLY A 419 -12.78 -13.52 -37.49
CA GLY A 419 -11.61 -14.06 -38.19
C GLY A 419 -10.41 -13.08 -38.31
N SER A 420 -10.55 -11.82 -37.88
CA SER A 420 -9.48 -10.81 -37.87
C SER A 420 -8.42 -11.06 -36.79
N THR A 421 -8.79 -11.69 -35.67
CA THR A 421 -7.90 -12.15 -34.58
C THR A 421 -7.85 -13.67 -34.50
N SER A 422 -8.13 -14.36 -35.61
CA SER A 422 -8.02 -15.81 -35.67
C SER A 422 -6.59 -16.25 -35.32
N PRO A 423 -6.37 -17.10 -34.30
CA PRO A 423 -5.05 -17.65 -34.02
C PRO A 423 -4.46 -18.44 -35.19
N ARG A 424 -5.26 -18.74 -36.23
CA ARG A 424 -4.77 -19.27 -37.52
C ARG A 424 -3.72 -18.38 -38.19
N ARG A 425 -3.74 -17.05 -37.98
CA ARG A 425 -2.71 -16.14 -38.50
C ARG A 425 -1.40 -16.17 -37.71
N ARG A 426 -1.42 -16.62 -36.45
CA ARG A 426 -0.23 -16.83 -35.59
C ARG A 426 0.22 -18.29 -35.54
N ALA A 427 -0.53 -19.21 -36.13
CA ALA A 427 -0.14 -20.61 -36.21
C ALA A 427 1.21 -20.70 -36.92
N ARG A 428 2.25 -21.04 -36.15
CA ARG A 428 3.61 -21.20 -36.66
C ARG A 428 3.61 -22.31 -37.72
N SER A 429 4.38 -22.14 -38.79
CA SER A 429 4.56 -23.19 -39.82
C SER A 429 5.41 -24.36 -39.34
N ARG A 430 5.97 -24.29 -38.12
CA ARG A 430 6.80 -25.32 -37.50
C ARG A 430 6.32 -25.57 -36.07
N PHE A 431 6.06 -26.83 -35.75
CA PHE A 431 5.67 -27.29 -34.43
C PHE A 431 6.77 -28.17 -33.86
N SER A 432 7.12 -27.97 -32.58
CA SER A 432 7.94 -28.96 -31.86
C SER A 432 7.05 -30.11 -31.37
N VAL A 433 7.65 -31.29 -31.19
CA VAL A 433 6.94 -32.45 -30.62
C VAL A 433 6.33 -32.10 -29.25
N THR A 434 7.11 -31.44 -28.39
CA THR A 434 6.65 -30.93 -27.09
C THR A 434 5.44 -29.98 -27.18
N SER A 435 5.34 -29.18 -28.24
CA SER A 435 4.22 -28.28 -28.47
C SER A 435 2.94 -29.04 -28.84
N LEU A 436 3.06 -30.08 -29.67
CA LEU A 436 1.93 -30.96 -30.04
C LEU A 436 1.48 -31.84 -28.88
N GLU A 437 2.42 -32.36 -28.08
CA GLU A 437 2.12 -33.08 -26.84
C GLU A 437 1.35 -32.18 -25.86
N LEU A 438 1.77 -30.92 -25.69
CA LEU A 438 1.07 -29.97 -24.83
C LEU A 438 -0.34 -29.68 -25.33
N PHE A 439 -0.53 -29.56 -26.65
CA PHE A 439 -1.86 -29.40 -27.24
C PHE A 439 -2.76 -30.62 -26.97
N ALA A 440 -2.21 -31.83 -27.14
CA ALA A 440 -2.94 -33.07 -26.90
C ALA A 440 -3.33 -33.24 -25.42
N GLN A 441 -2.47 -32.82 -24.49
CA GLN A 441 -2.75 -32.86 -23.05
C GLN A 441 -3.75 -31.79 -22.62
N CYS A 442 -3.55 -30.54 -23.07
CA CYS A 442 -4.39 -29.41 -22.69
C CYS A 442 -4.35 -28.30 -23.77
N PRO A 443 -5.38 -28.25 -24.65
CA PRO A 443 -5.49 -27.21 -25.68
C PRO A 443 -5.50 -25.79 -25.11
N PHE A 444 -6.05 -25.59 -23.92
CA PHE A 444 -6.05 -24.29 -23.25
C PHE A 444 -4.63 -23.86 -22.82
N ARG A 445 -3.84 -24.76 -22.22
CA ARG A 445 -2.45 -24.47 -21.85
C ARG A 445 -1.59 -24.19 -23.09
N TYR A 446 -1.84 -24.90 -24.18
CA TYR A 446 -1.24 -24.62 -25.48
C TYR A 446 -1.61 -23.22 -25.99
N PHE A 447 -2.90 -22.85 -25.91
CA PHE A 447 -3.37 -21.52 -26.29
C PHE A 447 -2.65 -20.40 -25.52
N ILE A 448 -2.57 -20.51 -24.18
CA ILE A 448 -1.86 -19.53 -23.34
C ILE A 448 -0.37 -19.45 -23.71
N ARG A 449 0.32 -20.60 -23.78
CA ARG A 449 1.78 -20.62 -23.94
C ARG A 449 2.27 -20.34 -25.36
N HIS A 450 1.58 -20.84 -26.38
CA HIS A 450 2.06 -20.80 -27.77
C HIS A 450 1.32 -19.83 -28.68
N LEU A 451 0.08 -19.44 -28.34
CA LEU A 451 -0.70 -18.48 -29.14
C LEU A 451 -0.71 -17.08 -28.51
N LEU A 452 -0.88 -17.01 -27.19
CA LEU A 452 -0.75 -15.76 -26.44
C LEU A 452 0.69 -15.45 -26.05
N GLU A 453 1.59 -16.45 -26.11
CA GLU A 453 3.00 -16.33 -25.68
C GLU A 453 3.13 -15.79 -24.24
N ALA A 454 2.14 -16.13 -23.39
CA ALA A 454 2.12 -15.75 -22.00
C ALA A 454 2.84 -16.81 -21.16
N GLU A 455 3.90 -16.40 -20.49
CA GLU A 455 4.64 -17.21 -19.52
C GLU A 455 4.51 -16.60 -18.12
N PRO A 456 4.45 -17.43 -17.06
CA PRO A 456 4.41 -16.91 -15.71
C PRO A 456 5.69 -16.15 -15.41
N TRP A 457 5.57 -14.97 -14.80
CA TRP A 457 6.71 -14.25 -14.26
C TRP A 457 7.37 -15.10 -13.17
N GLN A 458 8.67 -15.36 -13.30
CA GLN A 458 9.44 -16.12 -12.32
C GLN A 458 10.31 -15.15 -11.52
N GLU A 459 10.05 -15.07 -10.23
CA GLU A 459 10.92 -14.34 -9.31
C GLU A 459 12.23 -15.15 -9.15
N PRO A 460 13.41 -14.51 -9.19
CA PRO A 460 14.65 -15.21 -8.87
C PRO A 460 14.60 -15.70 -7.43
N GLU A 461 14.86 -16.99 -7.22
CA GLU A 461 14.95 -17.61 -5.90
C GLU A 461 16.38 -18.10 -5.63
N LEU A 462 16.83 -18.02 -4.37
CA LEU A 462 18.09 -18.61 -3.96
C LEU A 462 17.94 -20.14 -3.95
N THR A 463 18.32 -20.79 -5.04
CA THR A 463 18.35 -22.25 -5.11
C THR A 463 19.77 -22.74 -4.89
N LEU A 464 19.98 -23.55 -3.84
CA LEU A 464 21.28 -24.18 -3.56
C LEU A 464 21.64 -25.24 -4.61
N GLU A 465 20.62 -25.85 -5.22
CA GLU A 465 20.77 -26.84 -6.28
C GLU A 465 20.33 -26.27 -7.62
N PRO A 466 21.06 -26.53 -8.72
CA PRO A 466 20.64 -26.09 -10.04
C PRO A 466 19.34 -26.79 -10.46
N PRO A 467 18.40 -26.10 -11.12
CA PRO A 467 17.15 -26.71 -11.56
C PRO A 467 17.44 -27.84 -12.57
N PRO A 468 16.63 -28.92 -12.60
CA PRO A 468 16.89 -30.09 -13.45
C PRO A 468 17.10 -29.76 -14.93
N MET A 469 16.38 -28.76 -15.45
CA MET A 469 16.49 -28.30 -16.84
C MET A 469 17.85 -27.63 -17.13
N ALA A 470 18.42 -26.91 -16.17
CA ALA A 470 19.75 -26.31 -16.30
C ALA A 470 20.83 -27.41 -16.26
N VAL A 471 20.69 -28.39 -15.38
CA VAL A 471 21.58 -29.57 -15.34
C VAL A 471 21.52 -30.33 -16.66
N GLY A 472 20.32 -30.61 -17.17
CA GLY A 472 20.13 -31.26 -18.47
C GLY A 472 20.81 -30.47 -19.60
N SER A 473 20.57 -29.16 -19.67
CA SER A 473 21.18 -28.29 -20.68
C SER A 473 22.72 -28.29 -20.62
N LEU A 474 23.28 -28.21 -19.40
CA LEU A 474 24.73 -28.29 -19.19
C LEU A 474 25.30 -29.63 -19.65
N VAL A 475 24.66 -30.74 -19.28
CA VAL A 475 25.05 -32.09 -19.72
C VAL A 475 25.03 -32.18 -21.24
N HIS A 476 23.97 -31.69 -21.89
CA HIS A 476 23.89 -31.64 -23.35
C HIS A 476 25.02 -30.82 -23.97
N SER A 477 25.32 -29.63 -23.44
CA SER A 477 26.43 -28.80 -23.94
C SER A 477 27.81 -29.44 -23.72
N VAL A 478 28.01 -30.14 -22.60
CA VAL A 478 29.26 -30.88 -22.33
C VAL A 478 29.41 -32.03 -23.30
N LEU A 479 28.36 -32.83 -23.51
CA LEU A 479 28.37 -33.94 -24.45
C LEU A 479 28.59 -33.45 -25.89
N GLU A 480 27.90 -32.38 -26.31
CA GLU A 480 28.08 -31.77 -27.62
C GLU A 480 29.55 -31.35 -27.85
N LYS A 481 30.15 -30.63 -26.90
CA LYS A 481 31.56 -30.22 -26.99
C LYS A 481 32.50 -31.43 -27.01
N LEU A 482 32.24 -32.43 -26.17
CA LEU A 482 33.05 -33.63 -26.09
C LEU A 482 33.02 -34.41 -27.41
N TYR A 483 31.82 -34.68 -27.95
CA TYR A 483 31.68 -35.42 -29.21
C TYR A 483 32.18 -34.61 -30.40
N THR A 484 31.93 -33.29 -30.44
CA THR A 484 32.51 -32.43 -31.50
C THR A 484 34.03 -32.52 -31.48
N ARG A 485 34.64 -32.40 -30.30
CA ARG A 485 36.09 -32.55 -30.14
C ARG A 485 36.58 -33.95 -30.51
N ALA A 486 35.89 -35.00 -30.06
CA ALA A 486 36.26 -36.38 -30.38
C ALA A 486 36.16 -36.67 -31.87
N ARG A 487 35.17 -36.09 -32.57
CA ARG A 487 35.03 -36.16 -34.03
C ARG A 487 36.23 -35.51 -34.70
N ASP A 488 36.54 -34.28 -34.29
CA ASP A 488 37.60 -33.47 -34.88
C ASP A 488 39.00 -34.08 -34.62
N GLU A 489 39.15 -34.81 -33.50
CA GLU A 489 40.36 -35.59 -33.15
C GLU A 489 40.37 -37.01 -33.76
N GLY A 490 39.36 -37.40 -34.54
CA GLY A 490 39.28 -38.72 -35.20
C GLY A 490 39.07 -39.90 -34.24
N ARG A 491 38.55 -39.64 -33.04
CA ARG A 491 38.34 -40.63 -31.96
C ARG A 491 36.91 -41.17 -31.89
N ILE A 492 36.03 -40.74 -32.80
CA ILE A 492 34.71 -41.35 -32.95
C ILE A 492 34.84 -42.56 -33.88
N PRO A 493 34.33 -43.74 -33.48
CA PRO A 493 34.25 -44.89 -34.38
C PRO A 493 33.51 -44.50 -35.66
N SER A 494 34.18 -44.63 -36.80
CA SER A 494 33.49 -44.54 -38.09
C SER A 494 32.53 -45.72 -38.18
N LEU A 495 31.23 -45.45 -38.36
CA LEU A 495 30.18 -46.46 -38.54
C LEU A 495 30.47 -47.50 -39.65
N GLU A 496 31.46 -47.26 -40.51
CA GLU A 496 31.93 -48.18 -41.55
C GLU A 496 32.86 -49.31 -41.05
N ARG A 497 33.40 -49.25 -39.82
CA ARG A 497 34.36 -50.26 -39.31
C ARG A 497 33.77 -51.32 -38.37
N ASP A 498 32.53 -51.16 -37.93
CA ASP A 498 31.90 -52.04 -36.92
C ASP A 498 30.65 -52.79 -37.46
N LEU A 499 30.48 -52.87 -38.78
CA LEU A 499 29.42 -53.64 -39.47
C LEU A 499 29.95 -54.81 -40.31
N GLU A 500 31.22 -55.19 -40.14
CA GLU A 500 31.76 -56.51 -40.53
C GLU A 500 31.92 -57.38 -39.29
#